data_AF-A0A3P3XMB1-F1
#
_entry.id   AF-A0A3P3XMB1-F1
#
_cell.length_a   1.000
_cell.length_b   1.000
_cell.length_c   1.000
_cell.angle_alpha   90.00
_cell.angle_beta   90.00
_cell.angle_gamma   90.00
#
_symmetry.space_group_name_H-M   'P 1'
#
loop_
_entity.id
_entity.type
_entity.pdbx_description
1 polymer ?
#
loop_
_entity_poly.entity_id
_entity_poly.type
_entity_poly.pdbx_seq_one_letter_code
_entity_poly.pdbx_strand_id
1 'polypeptide(L)'
;MRFIVTTDRLSAFDRVLSAVPFKGQVLNELSAFWFRATADIVAHHLVSVPDPNCAIVKEASPLPIEVIVRGYITGVTSTALWRRYELGERTIYGQHFPEGMRKNERLPHPIMTPTTKGGPTGHDERLEPREVVEKGYLGAAIWNRVQDAAFALFARGTERAAQAGLILVDTKYEFGLAADGSLLLIDEVHTPDSSRFWLASSYGERFEAGLEPESRDKEFVRLFYAEKGYRGDGEPPELSDSVWA
;
A
#
# COMPACT_ATOMS: atom_id res chain seq x y z
N MET A 1 17.94 -2.83 -17.88
CA MET A 1 16.46 -2.70 -17.95
C MET A 1 15.86 -4.00 -17.44
N ARG A 2 14.66 -3.96 -16.87
CA ARG A 2 13.94 -5.16 -16.43
C ARG A 2 12.58 -5.24 -17.11
N PHE A 3 12.08 -6.46 -17.23
CA PHE A 3 10.74 -6.75 -17.72
C PHE A 3 9.90 -7.25 -16.56
N ILE A 4 8.78 -6.59 -16.30
CA ILE A 4 7.84 -6.93 -15.24
C ILE A 4 6.56 -7.44 -15.90
N VAL A 5 6.07 -8.59 -15.43
CA VAL A 5 4.80 -9.18 -15.87
C VAL A 5 3.89 -9.27 -14.66
N THR A 6 2.82 -8.47 -14.69
CA THR A 6 1.80 -8.49 -13.65
C THR A 6 0.75 -9.53 -14.03
N THR A 7 0.69 -10.61 -13.26
CA THR A 7 -0.23 -11.73 -13.53
C THR A 7 -1.57 -11.53 -12.83
N ASP A 8 -2.57 -12.29 -13.26
CA ASP A 8 -3.91 -12.33 -12.65
C ASP A 8 -3.97 -13.02 -11.28
N ARG A 9 -2.84 -13.57 -10.80
CA ARG A 9 -2.75 -14.18 -9.47
C ARG A 9 -3.17 -13.20 -8.37
N LEU A 10 -3.98 -13.73 -7.47
CA LEU A 10 -4.46 -13.06 -6.28
C LEU A 10 -3.92 -13.80 -5.05
N SER A 11 -3.21 -13.07 -4.20
CA SER A 11 -2.70 -13.57 -2.93
C SER A 11 -3.38 -12.92 -1.73
N ALA A 12 -3.55 -13.70 -0.68
CA ALA A 12 -3.80 -13.25 0.68
C ALA A 12 -3.15 -14.22 1.66
N PHE A 13 -2.82 -13.76 2.87
CA PHE A 13 -2.10 -14.56 3.87
C PHE A 13 -0.80 -15.17 3.33
N ASP A 14 -0.04 -14.39 2.55
CA ASP A 14 1.23 -14.79 1.91
C ASP A 14 1.17 -16.04 1.01
N ARG A 15 -0.03 -16.41 0.56
CA ARG A 15 -0.26 -17.52 -0.37
C ARG A 15 -1.01 -17.04 -1.60
N VAL A 16 -0.69 -17.60 -2.76
CA VAL A 16 -1.52 -17.46 -3.96
C VAL A 16 -2.75 -18.32 -3.76
N LEU A 17 -3.93 -17.69 -3.79
CA LEU A 17 -5.20 -18.36 -3.46
C LEU A 17 -6.08 -18.59 -4.69
N SER A 18 -6.03 -17.68 -5.66
CA SER A 18 -6.80 -17.77 -6.91
C SER A 18 -6.19 -16.90 -8.00
N ALA A 19 -6.85 -16.79 -9.14
CA ALA A 19 -6.60 -15.80 -10.18
C ALA A 19 -7.89 -15.04 -10.51
N VAL A 20 -7.81 -13.72 -10.63
CA VAL A 20 -8.93 -12.86 -11.03
C VAL A 20 -8.67 -12.40 -12.45
N PRO A 21 -9.52 -12.77 -13.44
CA PRO A 21 -9.31 -12.39 -14.83
C PRO A 21 -9.07 -10.89 -15.00
N PHE A 22 -8.07 -10.52 -15.80
CA PHE A 22 -7.68 -9.15 -16.10
C PHE A 22 -7.15 -8.32 -14.92
N LYS A 23 -7.01 -8.91 -13.72
CA LYS A 23 -6.41 -8.21 -12.58
C LYS A 23 -5.02 -7.67 -12.93
N GLY A 24 -4.18 -8.49 -13.55
CA GLY A 24 -2.82 -8.09 -13.89
C GLY A 24 -2.78 -6.91 -14.86
N GLN A 25 -3.70 -6.90 -15.83
CA GLN A 25 -3.88 -5.80 -16.76
C GLN A 25 -4.26 -4.51 -16.01
N VAL A 26 -5.32 -4.56 -15.20
CA VAL A 26 -5.82 -3.39 -14.45
C VAL A 26 -4.72 -2.80 -13.57
N LEU A 27 -3.97 -3.63 -12.84
CA LEU A 27 -2.92 -3.17 -11.94
C LEU A 27 -1.73 -2.54 -12.70
N ASN A 28 -1.32 -3.13 -13.82
CA ASN A 28 -0.22 -2.62 -14.62
C ASN A 28 -0.59 -1.30 -15.33
N GLU A 29 -1.79 -1.21 -15.91
CA GLU A 29 -2.27 0.01 -16.57
C GLU A 29 -2.51 1.14 -15.56
N LEU A 30 -3.04 0.84 -14.37
CA LEU A 30 -3.17 1.81 -13.27
C LEU A 30 -1.81 2.31 -12.81
N SER A 31 -0.83 1.42 -12.59
CA SER A 31 0.53 1.83 -12.23
C SER A 31 1.12 2.75 -13.30
N ALA A 32 0.95 2.42 -14.58
CA ALA A 32 1.41 3.25 -15.69
C ALA A 32 0.72 4.61 -15.76
N PHE A 33 -0.58 4.68 -15.46
CA PHE A 33 -1.31 5.93 -15.31
C PHE A 33 -0.71 6.78 -14.18
N TRP A 34 -0.50 6.19 -13.01
CA TRP A 34 0.01 6.91 -11.84
C TRP A 34 1.43 7.40 -12.04
N PHE A 35 2.32 6.60 -12.65
CA PHE A 35 3.65 7.05 -13.02
C PHE A 35 3.62 8.31 -13.89
N ARG A 36 2.73 8.37 -14.88
CA ARG A 36 2.56 9.60 -15.69
C ARG A 36 1.95 10.75 -14.89
N ALA A 37 0.97 10.47 -14.03
CA ALA A 37 0.23 11.47 -13.27
C ALA A 37 1.04 12.09 -12.12
N THR A 38 2.20 11.51 -11.78
CA THR A 38 3.07 11.94 -10.68
C THR A 38 4.52 12.16 -11.11
N ALA A 39 4.81 12.14 -12.42
CA ALA A 39 6.16 12.35 -12.96
C ALA A 39 6.75 13.73 -12.61
N ASP A 40 5.90 14.72 -12.26
CA ASP A 40 6.30 16.03 -11.76
C ASP A 40 6.81 16.02 -10.31
N ILE A 41 6.52 14.96 -9.55
CA ILE A 41 6.86 14.82 -8.13
C ILE A 41 8.19 14.08 -7.94
N VAL A 42 8.33 12.94 -8.61
CA VAL A 42 9.52 12.09 -8.53
C VAL A 42 9.70 11.32 -9.82
N ALA A 43 10.95 11.12 -10.25
CA ALA A 43 11.24 10.27 -11.40
C ALA A 43 10.83 8.82 -11.10
N HIS A 44 10.45 8.07 -12.13
CA HIS A 44 10.00 6.69 -11.98
C HIS A 44 10.74 5.73 -12.92
N HIS A 45 10.64 4.43 -12.63
CA HIS A 45 11.33 3.42 -13.43
C HIS A 45 10.62 3.05 -14.75
N LEU A 46 9.33 3.34 -14.95
CA LEU A 46 8.62 2.93 -16.15
C LEU A 46 9.22 3.53 -17.43
N VAL A 47 9.51 2.68 -18.42
CA VAL A 47 9.98 3.06 -19.76
C VAL A 47 8.84 2.95 -20.77
N SER A 48 8.17 1.79 -20.81
CA SER A 48 7.06 1.54 -21.74
C SER A 48 6.17 0.39 -21.26
N VAL A 49 4.94 0.35 -21.78
CA VAL A 49 3.96 -0.73 -21.55
C VAL A 49 3.69 -1.40 -22.91
N PRO A 50 4.48 -2.42 -23.31
CA PRO A 50 4.31 -3.06 -24.62
C PRO A 50 3.08 -3.97 -24.70
N ASP A 51 2.52 -4.35 -23.56
CA ASP A 51 1.34 -5.20 -23.42
C ASP A 51 0.59 -4.79 -22.12
N PRO A 52 -0.74 -4.92 -22.04
CA PRO A 52 -1.50 -4.48 -20.87
C PRO A 52 -1.04 -5.12 -19.54
N ASN A 53 -0.43 -6.30 -19.56
CA ASN A 53 0.12 -6.97 -18.36
C ASN A 53 1.63 -6.76 -18.18
N CYS A 54 2.32 -6.10 -19.12
CA CYS A 54 3.77 -6.03 -19.14
C CYS A 54 4.30 -4.60 -19.06
N ALA A 55 5.39 -4.42 -18.31
CA ALA A 55 6.12 -3.18 -18.23
C ALA A 55 7.62 -3.40 -18.48
N ILE A 56 8.21 -2.55 -19.33
CA ILE A 56 9.66 -2.40 -19.42
C ILE A 56 10.03 -1.26 -18.47
N VAL A 57 10.96 -1.53 -17.56
CA VAL A 57 11.40 -0.58 -16.54
C VAL A 57 12.90 -0.40 -16.53
N LYS A 58 13.35 0.78 -16.11
CA LYS A 58 14.75 1.05 -15.76
C LYS A 58 15.12 0.16 -14.58
N GLU A 59 16.35 -0.34 -14.64
CA GLU A 59 16.88 -1.06 -13.49
C GLU A 59 17.23 -0.07 -12.39
N ALA A 60 16.83 -0.41 -11.16
CA ALA A 60 17.12 0.36 -9.97
C ALA A 60 17.52 -0.59 -8.85
N SER A 61 18.40 -0.15 -7.97
CA SER A 61 18.72 -0.81 -6.71
C SER A 61 17.63 -0.43 -5.69
N PRO A 62 16.73 -1.34 -5.29
CA PRO A 62 15.65 -1.02 -4.36
C PRO A 62 16.20 -0.59 -3.00
N LEU A 63 15.56 0.40 -2.37
CA LEU A 63 15.84 0.78 -1.00
C LEU A 63 15.30 -0.31 -0.06
N PRO A 64 15.95 -0.59 1.10
CA PRO A 64 15.56 -1.67 2.01
C PRO A 64 14.38 -1.30 2.92
N ILE A 65 13.55 -0.33 2.52
CA ILE A 65 12.47 0.25 3.31
C ILE A 65 11.20 0.31 2.47
N GLU A 66 10.12 -0.24 3.00
CA GLU A 66 8.78 0.01 2.48
C GLU A 66 8.22 1.28 3.12
N VAL A 67 7.70 2.20 2.30
CA VAL A 67 7.23 3.50 2.77
C VAL A 67 5.71 3.53 2.71
N ILE A 68 5.08 3.27 3.84
CA ILE A 68 3.62 3.32 3.95
C ILE A 68 3.20 4.72 4.42
N VAL A 69 2.28 5.34 3.68
CA VAL A 69 1.62 6.59 4.09
C VAL A 69 0.15 6.31 4.38
N ARG A 70 -0.34 6.80 5.52
CA ARG A 70 -1.71 6.54 6.01
C ARG A 70 -2.45 7.83 6.27
N GLY A 71 -3.67 7.93 5.76
CA GLY A 71 -4.62 9.02 6.06
C GLY A 71 -5.65 8.66 7.12
N TYR A 72 -5.78 7.38 7.47
CA TYR A 72 -6.78 6.86 8.41
C TYR A 72 -6.15 5.81 9.34
N ILE A 73 -6.70 5.67 10.54
CA ILE A 73 -6.33 4.62 11.48
C ILE A 73 -7.14 3.35 11.22
N THR A 74 -6.55 2.38 10.53
CA THR A 74 -7.23 1.12 10.17
C THR A 74 -6.25 -0.07 10.11
N GLY A 75 -6.76 -1.21 9.66
CA GLY A 75 -6.04 -2.45 9.40
C GLY A 75 -5.99 -3.41 10.61
N VAL A 76 -5.71 -4.68 10.30
CA VAL A 76 -5.76 -5.79 11.28
C VAL A 76 -4.43 -6.55 11.40
N THR A 77 -3.45 -6.25 10.55
CA THR A 77 -2.14 -6.91 10.57
C THR A 77 -1.29 -6.45 11.76
N SER A 78 -0.24 -7.20 12.08
CA SER A 78 0.69 -6.89 13.18
C SER A 78 1.38 -5.52 13.03
N THR A 79 1.51 -5.01 11.81
CA THR A 79 2.10 -3.71 11.47
C THR A 79 1.06 -2.60 11.25
N ALA A 80 -0.23 -2.92 11.22
CA ALA A 80 -1.31 -1.96 10.99
C ALA A 80 -1.51 -1.00 12.17
N LEU A 81 -1.85 0.26 11.86
CA LEU A 81 -1.96 1.31 12.87
C LEU A 81 -3.07 1.03 13.89
N TRP A 82 -4.27 0.63 13.42
CA TRP A 82 -5.38 0.32 14.33
C TRP A 82 -5.08 -0.86 15.24
N ARG A 83 -4.47 -1.94 14.72
CA ARG A 83 -4.16 -3.12 15.54
C ARG A 83 -3.27 -2.80 16.74
N ARG A 84 -2.27 -1.94 16.57
CA ARG A 84 -1.40 -1.51 17.68
C ARG A 84 -2.15 -0.65 18.69
N TYR A 85 -2.96 0.28 18.18
CA TYR A 85 -3.80 1.14 19.01
C TYR A 85 -4.82 0.34 19.85
N GLU A 86 -5.47 -0.66 19.25
CA GLU A 86 -6.39 -1.59 19.91
C GLU A 86 -5.69 -2.43 21.00
N LEU A 87 -4.41 -2.77 20.82
CA LEU A 87 -3.58 -3.45 21.82
C LEU A 87 -3.13 -2.53 22.97
N GLY A 88 -3.53 -1.26 22.97
CA GLY A 88 -3.23 -0.30 24.04
C GLY A 88 -2.01 0.58 23.77
N GLU A 89 -1.36 0.48 22.61
CA GLU A 89 -0.29 1.44 22.26
C GLU A 89 -0.86 2.82 21.96
N ARG A 90 -0.15 3.85 22.43
CA ARG A 90 -0.41 5.25 22.08
C ARG A 90 0.75 5.93 21.40
N THR A 91 1.95 5.38 21.53
CA THR A 91 3.10 5.77 20.71
C THR A 91 3.34 4.69 19.67
N ILE A 92 3.03 4.99 18.40
CA ILE A 92 3.13 4.03 17.29
C ILE A 92 3.90 4.72 16.15
N TYR A 93 4.95 4.08 15.64
CA TYR A 93 5.84 4.69 14.62
C TYR A 93 6.38 6.07 15.03
N GLY A 94 6.70 6.26 16.31
CA GLY A 94 7.21 7.53 16.86
C GLY A 94 6.16 8.63 17.02
N GLN A 95 4.87 8.33 16.81
CA GLN A 95 3.79 9.30 16.88
C GLN A 95 2.84 8.99 18.02
N HIS A 96 2.41 10.04 18.73
CA HIS A 96 1.47 9.94 19.82
C HIS A 96 0.02 10.06 19.33
N PHE A 97 -0.83 9.10 19.69
CA PHE A 97 -2.25 9.05 19.39
C PHE A 97 -3.07 9.31 20.66
N PRO A 98 -4.11 10.16 20.59
CA PRO A 98 -4.98 10.42 21.74
C PRO A 98 -5.78 9.18 22.13
N GLU A 99 -6.29 9.17 23.36
CA GLU A 99 -7.29 8.18 23.78
C GLU A 99 -8.60 8.33 23.01
N GLY A 100 -9.39 7.26 22.97
CA GLY A 100 -10.75 7.27 22.43
C GLY A 100 -10.88 7.27 20.90
N MET A 101 -9.78 7.16 20.14
CA MET A 101 -9.87 6.99 18.69
C MET A 101 -10.69 5.75 18.31
N ARG A 102 -11.44 5.86 17.23
CA ARG A 102 -12.26 4.80 16.65
C ARG A 102 -11.58 4.15 15.45
N LYS A 103 -11.90 2.88 15.19
CA LYS A 103 -11.45 2.20 13.97
C LYS A 103 -11.96 2.96 12.75
N ASN A 104 -11.11 3.11 11.74
CA ASN A 104 -11.39 3.82 10.49
C ASN A 104 -11.53 5.35 10.63
N GLU A 105 -11.11 5.92 11.76
CA GLU A 105 -11.10 7.37 11.95
C GLU A 105 -10.05 8.03 11.04
N ARG A 106 -10.38 9.20 10.51
CA ARG A 106 -9.46 10.00 9.71
C ARG A 106 -8.38 10.62 10.61
N LEU A 107 -7.13 10.51 10.20
CA LEU A 107 -6.02 11.16 10.90
C LEU A 107 -6.03 12.68 10.64
N PRO A 108 -5.61 13.51 11.62
CA PRO A 108 -5.53 14.97 11.45
C PRO A 108 -4.63 15.39 10.28
N HIS A 109 -3.57 14.62 10.03
CA HIS A 109 -2.70 14.72 8.87
C HIS A 109 -2.23 13.32 8.48
N PRO A 110 -1.88 13.07 7.21
CA PRO A 110 -1.26 11.81 6.81
C PRO A 110 0.02 11.57 7.60
N ILE A 111 0.30 10.30 7.84
CA ILE A 111 1.47 9.88 8.61
C ILE A 111 2.28 8.84 7.84
N MET A 112 3.57 8.78 8.11
CA MET A 112 4.45 7.75 7.55
C MET A 112 4.69 6.65 8.57
N THR A 113 4.56 5.39 8.16
CA THR A 113 4.77 4.21 8.99
C THR A 113 5.68 3.23 8.25
N PRO A 114 7.00 3.50 8.17
CA PRO A 114 7.89 2.70 7.36
C PRO A 114 8.14 1.32 8.00
N THR A 115 8.43 0.34 7.15
CA THR A 115 8.84 -0.99 7.58
C THR A 115 10.11 -1.42 6.87
N THR A 116 10.90 -2.30 7.48
CA THR A 116 11.96 -3.00 6.76
C THR A 116 11.36 -3.88 5.67
N LYS A 117 12.11 -4.11 4.60
CA LYS A 117 11.74 -5.13 3.61
C LYS A 117 12.22 -6.49 4.10
N GLY A 118 11.31 -7.30 4.63
CA GLY A 118 11.57 -8.68 5.04
C GLY A 118 12.07 -9.49 3.85
N GLY A 119 13.28 -10.04 3.96
CA GLY A 119 13.82 -10.94 2.94
C GLY A 119 13.01 -12.25 2.83
N PRO A 120 13.46 -13.23 2.03
CA PRO A 120 12.72 -14.46 1.74
C PRO A 120 12.30 -15.31 2.97
N THR A 121 12.85 -15.03 4.16
CA THR A 121 12.64 -15.81 5.40
C THR A 121 12.28 -14.93 6.61
N GLY A 122 12.01 -13.63 6.43
CA GLY A 122 11.82 -12.68 7.54
C GLY A 122 10.56 -11.84 7.39
N HIS A 123 9.97 -11.42 8.51
CA HIS A 123 8.83 -10.52 8.53
C HIS A 123 9.28 -9.06 8.45
N ASP A 124 8.45 -8.20 7.84
CA ASP A 124 8.65 -6.75 7.87
C ASP A 124 8.58 -6.23 9.31
N GLU A 125 9.58 -5.45 9.72
CA GLU A 125 9.66 -4.85 11.04
C GLU A 125 9.27 -3.37 10.99
N ARG A 126 8.53 -2.91 12.01
CA ARG A 126 8.15 -1.50 12.14
C ARG A 126 9.38 -0.65 12.43
N LEU A 127 9.48 0.51 11.77
CA LEU A 127 10.50 1.51 12.04
C LEU A 127 9.85 2.87 12.30
N GLU A 128 10.29 3.61 13.31
CA GLU A 128 9.98 5.03 13.35
C GLU A 128 10.71 5.75 12.20
N PRO A 129 10.15 6.81 11.60
CA PRO A 129 10.81 7.52 10.51
C PRO A 129 12.24 7.97 10.84
N ARG A 130 12.53 8.36 12.09
CA ARG A 130 13.89 8.71 12.53
C ARG A 130 14.85 7.51 12.55
N GLU A 131 14.34 6.32 12.88
CA GLU A 131 15.15 5.11 13.00
C GLU A 131 15.72 4.65 11.66
N VAL A 132 15.08 5.03 10.54
CA VAL A 132 15.59 4.76 9.19
C VAL A 132 17.00 5.32 9.00
N VAL A 133 17.26 6.51 9.55
CA VAL A 133 18.58 7.16 9.49
C VAL A 133 19.46 6.72 10.67
N GLU A 134 18.92 6.71 11.88
CA GLU A 134 19.69 6.36 13.10
C GLU A 134 20.27 4.95 13.04
N LYS A 135 19.53 3.99 12.47
CA LYS A 135 19.98 2.59 12.30
C LYS A 135 20.77 2.37 11.00
N GLY A 136 21.01 3.42 10.21
CA GLY A 136 21.86 3.36 9.02
C GLY A 136 21.25 2.66 7.81
N TYR A 137 19.92 2.47 7.75
CA TYR A 137 19.28 1.92 6.54
C TYR A 137 19.43 2.86 5.36
N LEU A 138 19.31 4.17 5.58
CA LEU A 138 19.44 5.21 4.58
C LEU A 138 20.15 6.44 5.14
N GLY A 139 20.88 7.16 4.29
CA GLY A 139 21.40 8.49 4.65
C GLY A 139 20.28 9.53 4.76
N ALA A 140 20.47 10.54 5.61
CA ALA A 140 19.45 11.58 5.85
C ALA A 140 18.98 12.29 4.56
N ALA A 141 19.90 12.59 3.65
CA ALA A 141 19.56 13.29 2.41
C ALA A 141 18.61 12.48 1.50
N ILE A 142 18.86 11.17 1.34
CA ILE A 142 17.98 10.32 0.52
C ILE A 142 16.65 10.08 1.24
N TRP A 143 16.67 9.90 2.55
CA TRP A 143 15.47 9.68 3.35
C TRP A 143 14.54 10.90 3.33
N ASN A 144 15.07 12.12 3.41
CA ASN A 144 14.27 13.34 3.28
C ASN A 144 13.57 13.40 1.92
N ARG A 145 14.28 13.11 0.82
CA ARG A 145 13.68 13.07 -0.53
C ARG A 145 12.59 12.01 -0.66
N VAL A 146 12.79 10.85 -0.04
CA VAL A 146 11.79 9.78 0.02
C VAL A 146 10.54 10.23 0.78
N GLN A 147 10.71 10.89 1.93
CA GLN A 147 9.60 11.43 2.72
C GLN A 147 8.79 12.46 1.93
N ASP A 148 9.47 13.46 1.36
CA ASP A 148 8.84 14.51 0.57
C ASP A 148 8.05 13.92 -0.61
N ALA A 149 8.67 13.00 -1.36
CA ALA A 149 8.02 12.33 -2.48
C ALA A 149 6.80 11.51 -2.04
N ALA A 150 6.91 10.70 -0.98
CA ALA A 150 5.82 9.84 -0.52
C ALA A 150 4.60 10.64 -0.05
N PHE A 151 4.80 11.74 0.69
CA PHE A 151 3.70 12.61 1.10
C PHE A 151 3.07 13.34 -0.09
N ALA A 152 3.87 13.87 -1.03
CA ALA A 152 3.36 14.53 -2.22
C ALA A 152 2.58 13.55 -3.13
N LEU A 153 3.09 12.33 -3.32
CA LEU A 153 2.39 11.25 -4.02
C LEU A 153 1.07 10.94 -3.34
N PHE A 154 1.05 10.81 -2.00
CA PHE A 154 -0.17 10.49 -1.26
C PHE A 154 -1.22 11.60 -1.38
N ALA A 155 -0.78 12.86 -1.33
CA ALA A 155 -1.65 14.01 -1.53
C ALA A 155 -2.29 14.01 -2.93
N ARG A 156 -1.49 13.80 -4.00
CA ARG A 156 -2.00 13.70 -5.39
C ARG A 156 -2.93 12.50 -5.57
N GLY A 157 -2.61 11.36 -4.95
CA GLY A 157 -3.45 10.17 -4.93
C GLY A 157 -4.79 10.43 -4.25
N THR A 158 -4.77 11.10 -3.09
CA THR A 158 -5.96 11.47 -2.32
C THR A 158 -6.88 12.39 -3.12
N GLU A 159 -6.32 13.43 -3.76
CA GLU A 159 -7.09 14.38 -4.58
C GLU A 159 -7.81 13.68 -5.73
N ARG A 160 -7.08 12.87 -6.51
CA ARG A 160 -7.64 12.14 -7.65
C ARG A 160 -8.62 11.04 -7.24
N ALA A 161 -8.35 10.34 -6.13
CA ALA A 161 -9.30 9.36 -5.58
C ALA A 161 -10.63 10.03 -5.21
N ALA A 162 -10.58 11.20 -4.56
CA ALA A 162 -11.79 11.95 -4.20
C ALA A 162 -12.61 12.35 -5.44
N GLN A 163 -11.95 12.77 -6.52
CA GLN A 163 -12.61 13.08 -7.81
C GLN A 163 -13.32 11.86 -8.42
N ALA A 164 -12.85 10.65 -8.12
CA ALA A 164 -13.44 9.39 -8.56
C ALA A 164 -14.47 8.81 -7.56
N GLY A 165 -14.84 9.54 -6.51
CA GLY A 165 -15.75 9.05 -5.46
C GLY A 165 -15.11 8.01 -4.53
N LEU A 166 -13.78 7.97 -4.46
CA LEU A 166 -13.00 7.06 -3.62
C LEU A 166 -12.28 7.82 -2.51
N ILE A 167 -11.93 7.10 -1.45
CA ILE A 167 -11.02 7.54 -0.39
C ILE A 167 -9.75 6.70 -0.50
N LEU A 168 -8.61 7.35 -0.74
CA LEU A 168 -7.30 6.71 -0.56
C LEU A 168 -6.98 6.68 0.95
N VAL A 169 -6.98 5.48 1.52
CA VAL A 169 -6.91 5.26 2.97
C VAL A 169 -5.48 5.20 3.43
N ASP A 170 -4.71 4.32 2.79
CA ASP A 170 -3.27 4.19 2.91
C ASP A 170 -2.69 3.58 1.64
N THR A 171 -1.38 3.74 1.43
CA THR A 171 -0.65 3.13 0.31
C THR A 171 0.78 2.83 0.73
N LYS A 172 1.33 1.77 0.15
CA LYS A 172 2.75 1.46 0.20
C LYS A 172 3.43 2.04 -1.05
N TYR A 173 4.62 2.61 -0.87
CA TYR A 173 5.53 2.95 -1.95
C TYR A 173 6.85 2.20 -1.79
N GLU A 174 7.44 1.85 -2.92
CA GLU A 174 8.82 1.41 -2.99
C GLU A 174 9.64 2.40 -3.80
N PHE A 175 10.87 2.63 -3.34
CA PHE A 175 11.82 3.50 -4.02
C PHE A 175 13.10 2.72 -4.33
N GLY A 176 13.84 3.18 -5.31
CA GLY A 176 15.16 2.66 -5.65
C GLY A 176 16.10 3.74 -6.16
N LEU A 177 17.37 3.39 -6.30
CA LEU A 177 18.39 4.25 -6.89
C LEU A 177 18.73 3.76 -8.29
N ALA A 178 18.74 4.68 -9.25
CA ALA A 178 19.33 4.42 -10.56
C ALA A 178 20.87 4.32 -10.47
N ALA A 179 21.51 3.93 -11.58
CA ALA A 179 22.97 3.79 -11.65
C ALA A 179 23.74 5.10 -11.37
N ASP A 180 23.14 6.25 -11.64
CA ASP A 180 23.69 7.58 -11.35
C ASP A 180 23.38 8.08 -9.92
N GLY A 181 22.72 7.25 -9.10
CA GLY A 181 22.30 7.58 -7.74
C GLY A 181 21.01 8.40 -7.64
N SER A 182 20.31 8.65 -8.75
CA SER A 182 19.02 9.34 -8.71
C SER A 182 17.92 8.46 -8.09
N LEU A 183 17.06 9.09 -7.27
CA LEU A 183 15.91 8.44 -6.64
C LEU A 183 14.82 8.18 -7.69
N LEU A 184 14.35 6.95 -7.75
CA LEU A 184 13.23 6.52 -8.59
C LEU A 184 12.11 5.95 -7.72
N LEU A 185 10.87 6.30 -8.05
CA LEU A 185 9.69 5.54 -7.68
C LEU A 185 9.66 4.25 -8.51
N ILE A 186 9.54 3.11 -7.83
CA ILE A 186 9.56 1.77 -8.44
C ILE A 186 8.31 1.01 -8.02
N ASP A 187 8.24 -0.27 -8.41
CA ASP A 187 7.14 -1.19 -8.11
C ASP A 187 5.80 -0.69 -8.68
N GLU A 188 4.69 -0.91 -7.98
CA GLU A 188 3.36 -0.42 -8.35
C GLU A 188 2.94 0.78 -7.49
N VAL A 189 2.03 1.60 -8.02
CA VAL A 189 1.63 2.86 -7.37
C VAL A 189 0.11 3.00 -7.40
N HIS A 190 -0.48 3.24 -6.22
CA HIS A 190 -1.92 3.54 -6.05
C HIS A 190 -2.86 2.53 -6.72
N THR A 191 -2.48 1.25 -6.66
CA THR A 191 -3.35 0.16 -7.13
C THR A 191 -4.10 -0.46 -5.93
N PRO A 192 -5.17 -1.23 -6.18
CA PRO A 192 -5.84 -2.07 -5.16
C PRO A 192 -4.94 -3.09 -4.45
N ASP A 193 -3.76 -3.42 -4.98
CA ASP A 193 -2.81 -4.34 -4.37
C ASP A 193 -1.87 -3.64 -3.37
N SER A 194 -1.46 -2.40 -3.68
CA SER A 194 -0.56 -1.58 -2.85
C SER A 194 -1.27 -0.57 -1.95
N SER A 195 -2.56 -0.32 -2.18
CA SER A 195 -3.35 0.72 -1.51
C SER A 195 -4.68 0.20 -1.02
N ARG A 196 -5.17 0.85 0.03
CA ARG A 196 -6.56 0.70 0.48
C ARG A 196 -7.44 1.80 -0.08
N PHE A 197 -8.57 1.40 -0.67
CA PHE A 197 -9.55 2.31 -1.26
C PHE A 197 -10.95 2.03 -0.71
N TRP A 198 -11.57 3.05 -0.11
CA TRP A 198 -12.98 2.99 0.29
C TRP A 198 -13.88 3.77 -0.68
N LEU A 199 -15.14 3.35 -0.78
CA LEU A 199 -16.18 4.15 -1.42
C LEU A 199 -16.54 5.33 -0.52
N ALA A 200 -16.34 6.55 -1.03
CA ALA A 200 -16.59 7.77 -0.25
C ALA A 200 -18.06 7.87 0.20
N SER A 201 -18.99 7.40 -0.63
CA SER A 201 -20.43 7.37 -0.33
C SER A 201 -20.79 6.50 0.87
N SER A 202 -19.97 5.49 1.20
CA SER A 202 -20.25 4.55 2.30
C SER A 202 -19.62 4.99 3.63
N TYR A 203 -18.58 5.83 3.59
CA TYR A 203 -17.69 6.03 4.73
C TYR A 203 -18.39 6.63 5.95
N GLY A 204 -19.11 7.74 5.77
CA GLY A 204 -19.68 8.49 6.89
C GLY A 204 -20.70 7.69 7.70
N GLU A 205 -21.68 7.08 7.03
CA GLU A 205 -22.73 6.28 7.69
C GLU A 205 -22.13 5.06 8.40
N ARG A 206 -21.24 4.34 7.71
CA ARG A 206 -20.65 3.11 8.24
C ARG A 206 -19.70 3.39 9.39
N PHE A 207 -18.91 4.47 9.31
CA PHE A 207 -18.06 4.91 10.40
C PHE A 207 -18.90 5.17 11.65
N GLU A 208 -19.97 5.97 11.56
CA GLU A 208 -20.87 6.27 12.69
C GLU A 208 -21.58 5.05 13.27
N ALA A 209 -21.90 4.06 12.43
CA ALA A 209 -22.44 2.78 12.87
C ALA A 209 -21.39 1.81 13.46
N GLY A 210 -20.09 2.16 13.46
CA GLY A 210 -19.01 1.28 13.89
C GLY A 210 -18.73 0.11 12.93
N LEU A 211 -19.09 0.24 11.66
CA LEU A 211 -18.93 -0.76 10.61
C LEU A 211 -17.71 -0.45 9.72
N GLU A 212 -17.16 -1.49 9.08
CA GLU A 212 -16.09 -1.32 8.07
C GLU A 212 -16.63 -0.60 6.84
N PRO A 213 -15.99 0.48 6.34
CA PRO A 213 -16.36 1.11 5.07
C PRO A 213 -16.34 0.11 3.91
N GLU A 214 -17.12 0.38 2.87
CA GLU A 214 -17.11 -0.47 1.68
C GLU A 214 -15.80 -0.28 0.91
N SER A 215 -15.10 -1.39 0.66
CA SER A 215 -13.80 -1.39 0.01
C SER A 215 -13.88 -1.74 -1.48
N ARG A 216 -12.96 -1.17 -2.26
CA ARG A 216 -12.65 -1.54 -3.65
C ARG A 216 -11.24 -2.12 -3.81
N ASP A 217 -10.62 -2.50 -2.70
CA ASP A 217 -9.33 -3.21 -2.65
C ASP A 217 -9.50 -4.70 -2.33
N LYS A 218 -8.38 -5.41 -2.15
CA LYS A 218 -8.35 -6.85 -1.82
C LYS A 218 -9.09 -7.26 -0.54
N GLU A 219 -9.59 -6.33 0.28
CA GLU A 219 -10.16 -6.65 1.59
C GLU A 219 -11.40 -7.56 1.48
N PHE A 220 -12.22 -7.48 0.42
CA PHE A 220 -13.36 -8.40 0.25
C PHE A 220 -12.94 -9.87 0.14
N VAL A 221 -11.79 -10.14 -0.50
CA VAL A 221 -11.22 -11.48 -0.61
C VAL A 221 -10.76 -11.96 0.76
N ARG A 222 -10.07 -11.10 1.52
CA ARG A 222 -9.61 -11.42 2.87
C ARG A 222 -10.79 -11.72 3.80
N LEU A 223 -11.86 -10.92 3.71
CA LEU A 223 -13.09 -11.12 4.48
C LEU A 223 -13.78 -12.44 4.10
N PHE A 224 -13.90 -12.76 2.81
CA PHE A 224 -14.44 -14.06 2.37
C PHE A 224 -13.68 -15.24 2.99
N TYR A 225 -12.35 -15.23 2.90
CA TYR A 225 -11.54 -16.29 3.51
C TYR A 225 -11.66 -16.31 5.03
N ALA A 226 -11.72 -15.13 5.66
CA ALA A 226 -11.85 -15.02 7.10
C ALA A 226 -13.19 -15.59 7.61
N GLU A 227 -14.30 -15.33 6.90
CA GLU A 227 -15.64 -15.87 7.16
C GLU A 227 -15.68 -17.39 7.01
N LYS A 228 -14.93 -17.94 6.06
CA LYS A 228 -14.76 -19.40 5.88
C LYS A 228 -13.80 -20.04 6.89
N GLY A 229 -13.32 -19.27 7.88
CA GLY A 229 -12.40 -19.75 8.91
C GLY A 229 -10.95 -19.92 8.45
N TYR A 230 -10.62 -19.54 7.22
CA TYR A 230 -9.26 -19.62 6.71
C TYR A 230 -8.38 -18.51 7.31
N ARG A 231 -7.18 -18.86 7.74
CA ARG A 231 -6.20 -17.94 8.36
C ARG A 231 -4.80 -18.04 7.73
N GLY A 232 -4.67 -18.74 6.60
CA GLY A 232 -3.39 -19.00 5.92
C GLY A 232 -2.94 -20.47 5.99
N ASP A 233 -3.47 -21.22 6.96
CA ASP A 233 -3.14 -22.63 7.19
C ASP A 233 -4.14 -23.57 6.52
N GLY A 234 -3.63 -24.69 5.98
CA GLY A 234 -4.45 -25.71 5.31
C GLY A 234 -4.78 -25.39 3.85
N GLU A 235 -5.74 -26.11 3.28
CA GLU A 235 -6.21 -25.92 1.91
C GLU A 235 -7.16 -24.70 1.84
N PRO A 236 -6.89 -23.71 0.97
CA PRO A 236 -7.74 -22.53 0.90
C PRO A 236 -9.11 -22.87 0.28
N PRO A 237 -10.22 -22.37 0.85
CA PRO A 237 -11.54 -22.44 0.24
C PRO A 237 -11.56 -21.93 -1.21
N GLU A 238 -12.34 -22.56 -2.07
CA GLU A 238 -12.52 -22.08 -3.44
C GLU A 238 -13.20 -20.71 -3.43
N LEU A 239 -12.57 -19.73 -4.10
CA LEU A 239 -13.13 -18.39 -4.25
C LEU A 239 -14.12 -18.45 -5.42
N SER A 240 -15.42 -18.29 -5.13
CA SER A 240 -16.46 -18.26 -6.17
C SER A 240 -16.34 -17.00 -7.03
N ASP A 241 -16.60 -17.12 -8.34
CA ASP A 241 -16.66 -15.99 -9.29
C ASP A 241 -17.55 -14.84 -8.81
N SER A 242 -18.60 -15.15 -8.05
CA SER A 242 -19.51 -14.16 -7.45
C SER A 242 -18.84 -13.20 -6.45
N VAL A 243 -17.65 -13.53 -5.95
CA VAL A 243 -16.91 -12.75 -4.96
C VAL A 243 -16.19 -11.56 -5.61
N TRP A 244 -15.87 -11.63 -6.91
CA TRP A 244 -15.16 -10.57 -7.64
C TRP A 244 -15.93 -10.02 -8.85
N ALA A 245 -17.16 -10.49 -9.08
CA ALA A 245 -18.04 -10.01 -10.13
C ALA A 245 -18.65 -8.63 -9.85
#